data_AF-A0A1I4NC95-F1
#
_entry.id   AF-A0A1I4NC95-F1
#
_cell.length_a   1.000
_cell.length_b   1.000
_cell.length_c   1.000
_cell.angle_alpha   90.00
_cell.angle_beta   90.00
_cell.angle_gamma   90.00
#
_symmetry.space_group_name_H-M   'P 1'
#
loop_
_entity.id
_entity.type
_entity.pdbx_description
1 polymer ?
#
loop_
_entity_poly.entity_id
_entity_poly.type
_entity_poly.pdbx_seq_one_letter_code
_entity_poly.pdbx_strand_id
1 'polypeptide(L)'
;MEELDHAGRQLLTVLVQHISSGNVRPSRPETFITYQDTHRRLGLTCDASGSHDYGRCLKQHGLDSLGRWLKDTGKPAIVGLIVKKHGAREPGDGFFDLFEPQGNPYEWWENEISRSIEPFEQWSPYVASTASPRLPASVEKVVPAMPRTVNTIYELLVDVGINVDEWDVSVDGEPIANPRNNPSRNTAWSYGGESGEPTALCIWHDLISWDCTPPEFAYNEIEYQIEVANERTFTKDSKKKARLTKWLKHSSEFFMGVRQAYLNRSPIRIILLAGTRVGIRDSSDEQGGVTARELDPVAWYAHEWNPITGAYRLVRGLALPEQATSDDSDDNADPLNSPALFALVGTLDETEVLAIVKARTRQSQFRKSLLERWRKCSVSGCGLTEVLIASHIKPWSVCETYEERVGVANGLLLTPNLDSLFDEGLITFQDDFQIKISPLLRSGFQLDLKIDHHMRLLQRHEDIRPFLKWHRENRYYETEQQRVSRCGKLVD
;
A
#
# COMPACT_ATOMS: atom_id res chain seq x y z
N MET A 1 2.62 -37.54 -21.77
CA MET A 1 2.12 -36.18 -21.56
C MET A 1 2.81 -35.67 -20.32
N GLU A 2 3.55 -34.57 -20.43
CA GLU A 2 4.17 -33.94 -19.28
C GLU A 2 3.09 -33.45 -18.32
N GLU A 3 3.24 -33.81 -17.05
CA GLU A 3 2.37 -33.37 -15.98
C GLU A 3 2.62 -31.88 -15.73
N LEU A 4 1.57 -31.07 -15.49
CA LEU A 4 1.73 -29.66 -15.19
C LEU A 4 2.58 -29.49 -13.93
N ASP A 5 3.66 -28.71 -14.04
CA ASP A 5 4.61 -28.48 -12.95
C ASP A 5 4.00 -27.66 -11.79
N HIS A 6 4.67 -27.65 -10.65
CA HIS A 6 4.16 -27.01 -9.43
C HIS A 6 3.88 -25.51 -9.64
N ALA A 7 4.81 -24.79 -10.27
CA ALA A 7 4.68 -23.36 -10.53
C ALA A 7 3.48 -23.06 -11.46
N GLY A 8 3.30 -23.86 -12.52
CA GLY A 8 2.16 -23.78 -13.42
C GLY A 8 0.83 -24.06 -12.73
N ARG A 9 0.78 -25.02 -11.78
CA ARG A 9 -0.42 -25.29 -10.95
C ARG A 9 -0.76 -24.14 -10.01
N GLN A 10 0.24 -23.49 -9.40
CA GLN A 10 0.02 -22.31 -8.55
C GLN A 10 -0.55 -21.15 -9.37
N LEU A 11 0.05 -20.86 -10.54
CA LEU A 11 -0.47 -19.84 -11.45
C LEU A 11 -1.88 -20.16 -11.92
N LEU A 12 -2.15 -21.40 -12.33
CA LEU A 12 -3.48 -21.84 -12.71
C LEU A 12 -4.49 -21.64 -11.57
N THR A 13 -4.10 -21.93 -10.33
CA THR A 13 -4.95 -21.71 -9.14
C THR A 13 -5.34 -20.24 -8.99
N VAL A 14 -4.39 -19.31 -9.17
CA VAL A 14 -4.67 -17.86 -9.11
C VAL A 14 -5.63 -17.42 -10.22
N LEU A 15 -5.46 -17.91 -11.44
CA LEU A 15 -6.33 -17.58 -12.57
C LEU A 15 -7.75 -18.14 -12.39
N VAL A 16 -7.86 -19.38 -11.92
CA VAL A 16 -9.15 -20.02 -11.62
C VAL A 16 -9.86 -19.31 -10.47
N GLN A 17 -9.15 -18.88 -9.43
CA GLN A 17 -9.70 -18.06 -8.35
C GLN A 17 -10.19 -16.69 -8.88
N HIS A 18 -9.47 -16.09 -9.83
CA HIS A 18 -9.89 -14.84 -10.45
C HIS A 18 -11.18 -15.01 -11.27
N ILE A 19 -11.31 -16.10 -12.04
CA ILE A 19 -12.58 -16.45 -12.70
C ILE A 19 -13.69 -16.68 -11.67
N SER A 20 -13.38 -17.39 -10.58
CA SER A 20 -14.34 -17.71 -9.50
C SER A 20 -14.88 -16.47 -8.78
N SER A 21 -14.19 -15.33 -8.86
CA SER A 21 -14.68 -14.07 -8.29
C SER A 21 -15.89 -13.51 -9.04
N GLY A 22 -16.26 -14.06 -10.20
CA GLY A 22 -17.45 -13.67 -10.97
C GLY A 22 -17.33 -12.37 -11.76
N ASN A 23 -16.17 -11.70 -11.68
CA ASN A 23 -15.93 -10.39 -12.30
C ASN A 23 -15.44 -10.46 -13.74
N VAL A 24 -14.94 -11.61 -14.17
CA VAL A 24 -14.35 -11.77 -15.51
C VAL A 24 -15.47 -11.71 -16.56
N ARG A 25 -15.29 -10.84 -17.56
CA ARG A 25 -16.17 -10.69 -18.73
C ARG A 25 -15.30 -10.77 -19.99
N PRO A 26 -15.43 -11.81 -20.85
CA PRO A 26 -14.54 -12.03 -21.98
C PRO A 26 -14.37 -10.82 -22.91
N SER A 27 -15.46 -10.09 -23.18
CA SER A 27 -15.47 -8.89 -24.02
C SER A 27 -14.94 -7.62 -23.35
N ARG A 28 -14.51 -7.70 -22.09
CA ARG A 28 -14.09 -6.55 -21.26
C ARG A 28 -12.73 -6.80 -20.60
N PRO A 29 -11.61 -6.59 -21.32
CA PRO A 29 -10.26 -6.83 -20.81
C PRO A 29 -9.89 -6.03 -19.56
N GLU A 30 -10.62 -4.95 -19.23
CA GLU A 30 -10.47 -4.22 -17.97
C GLU A 30 -10.84 -5.06 -16.73
N THR A 31 -11.61 -6.13 -16.92
CA THR A 31 -11.98 -7.08 -15.86
C THR A 31 -10.91 -8.13 -15.59
N PHE A 32 -9.86 -8.17 -16.41
CA PHE A 32 -8.79 -9.18 -16.35
C PHE A 32 -7.69 -8.76 -15.36
N ILE A 33 -6.93 -9.76 -14.89
CA ILE A 33 -5.89 -9.56 -13.89
C ILE A 33 -4.61 -9.02 -14.54
N THR A 34 -3.96 -8.04 -13.92
CA THR A 34 -2.71 -7.51 -14.49
C THR A 34 -1.54 -8.44 -14.19
N TYR A 35 -0.45 -8.35 -14.97
CA TYR A 35 0.81 -9.02 -14.64
C TYR A 35 1.28 -8.68 -13.21
N GLN A 36 1.12 -7.42 -12.78
CA GLN A 36 1.47 -6.98 -11.43
C GLN A 36 0.60 -7.67 -10.36
N ASP A 37 -0.71 -7.73 -10.58
CA ASP A 37 -1.63 -8.32 -9.60
C ASP A 37 -1.49 -9.84 -9.54
N THR A 38 -1.23 -10.49 -10.67
CA THR A 38 -0.95 -11.93 -10.74
C THR A 38 0.32 -12.27 -9.96
N HIS A 39 1.38 -11.49 -10.18
CA HIS A 39 2.63 -11.61 -9.44
C HIS A 39 2.43 -11.45 -7.92
N ARG A 40 1.63 -10.45 -7.50
CA ARG A 40 1.31 -10.24 -6.08
C ARG A 40 0.53 -11.41 -5.48
N ARG A 41 -0.48 -11.94 -6.19
CA ARG A 41 -1.31 -13.06 -5.72
C ARG A 41 -0.56 -14.38 -5.60
N LEU A 42 0.48 -14.56 -6.41
CA LEU A 42 1.38 -15.71 -6.28
C LEU A 42 2.38 -15.57 -5.13
N GLY A 43 2.38 -14.44 -4.40
CA GLY A 43 3.37 -14.18 -3.37
C GLY A 43 4.80 -14.10 -3.91
N LEU A 44 4.95 -13.86 -5.22
CA LEU A 44 6.27 -13.75 -5.82
C LEU A 44 6.90 -12.45 -5.34
N THR A 45 8.13 -12.56 -4.87
CA THR A 45 8.98 -11.41 -4.67
C THR A 45 9.50 -10.97 -6.03
N CYS A 46 9.51 -9.67 -6.30
CA CYS A 46 10.27 -9.18 -7.45
C CYS A 46 11.70 -9.69 -7.27
N ASP A 47 12.30 -10.21 -8.33
CA ASP A 47 13.67 -10.70 -8.30
C ASP A 47 14.60 -9.63 -7.69
N ALA A 48 15.71 -10.06 -7.11
CA ALA A 48 16.70 -9.19 -6.45
C ALA A 48 17.27 -8.06 -7.33
N SER A 49 16.83 -7.98 -8.60
CA SER A 49 17.18 -6.98 -9.61
C SER A 49 16.16 -5.85 -9.76
N GLY A 50 15.02 -5.85 -9.05
CA GLY A 50 14.12 -4.68 -8.96
C GLY A 50 13.39 -4.25 -10.24
N SER A 51 13.74 -4.84 -11.38
CA SER A 51 13.02 -4.67 -12.64
C SER A 51 11.57 -5.13 -12.45
N HIS A 52 10.62 -4.21 -12.53
CA HIS A 52 9.18 -4.51 -12.50
C HIS A 52 8.71 -5.14 -13.83
N ASP A 53 9.52 -6.01 -14.43
CA ASP A 53 9.11 -6.87 -15.53
C ASP A 53 8.39 -8.10 -14.96
N TYR A 54 7.18 -7.83 -14.47
CA TYR A 54 6.27 -8.84 -13.99
C TYR A 54 6.03 -9.94 -15.04
N GLY A 55 6.11 -9.60 -16.33
CA GLY A 55 6.03 -10.55 -17.42
C GLY A 55 7.17 -11.57 -17.36
N ARG A 56 8.41 -11.11 -17.32
CA ARG A 56 9.60 -11.98 -17.22
C ARG A 56 9.60 -12.81 -15.93
N CYS A 57 9.23 -12.22 -14.78
CA CYS A 57 9.15 -12.95 -13.53
C CYS A 57 8.10 -14.07 -13.60
N LEU A 58 6.89 -13.77 -14.09
CA LEU A 58 5.83 -14.77 -14.26
C LEU A 58 6.24 -15.87 -15.25
N LYS A 59 6.97 -15.55 -16.33
CA LYS A 59 7.54 -16.56 -17.25
C LYS A 59 8.42 -17.58 -16.53
N GLN A 60 9.27 -17.11 -15.61
CA GLN A 60 10.13 -17.97 -14.79
C GLN A 60 9.34 -18.73 -13.70
N HIS A 61 8.19 -18.22 -13.29
CA HIS A 61 7.36 -18.75 -12.22
C HIS A 61 6.02 -19.30 -12.73
N GLY A 62 6.07 -20.07 -13.82
CA GLY A 62 4.97 -20.93 -14.25
C GLY A 62 4.16 -20.43 -15.45
N LEU A 63 4.34 -19.19 -15.93
CA LEU A 63 3.59 -18.69 -17.10
C LEU A 63 4.00 -19.39 -18.39
N ASP A 64 5.30 -19.60 -18.63
CA ASP A 64 5.74 -20.30 -19.84
C ASP A 64 5.42 -21.81 -19.77
N SER A 65 5.56 -22.44 -18.60
CA SER A 65 5.24 -23.86 -18.44
C SER A 65 3.73 -24.12 -18.58
N LEU A 66 2.89 -23.29 -17.94
CA LEU A 66 1.43 -23.36 -18.08
C LEU A 66 1.01 -23.07 -19.52
N GLY A 67 1.55 -22.03 -20.16
CA GLY A 67 1.22 -21.69 -21.54
C GLY A 67 1.52 -22.84 -22.53
N ARG A 68 2.71 -23.44 -22.44
CA ARG A 68 3.09 -24.59 -23.27
C ARG A 68 2.19 -25.80 -23.01
N TRP A 69 1.94 -26.11 -21.74
CA TRP A 69 1.05 -27.20 -21.36
C TRP A 69 -0.38 -27.03 -21.89
N LEU A 70 -0.93 -25.80 -21.87
CA LEU A 70 -2.25 -25.51 -22.45
C LEU A 70 -2.26 -25.77 -23.97
N LYS A 71 -1.22 -25.31 -24.69
CA LYS A 71 -1.06 -25.56 -26.13
C LYS A 71 -1.00 -27.06 -26.43
N ASP A 72 -0.15 -27.80 -25.71
CA ASP A 72 0.09 -29.22 -25.96
C ASP A 72 -1.11 -30.11 -25.59
N THR A 73 -1.92 -29.70 -24.63
CA THR A 73 -3.12 -30.43 -24.19
C THR A 73 -4.41 -29.97 -24.87
N GLY A 74 -4.36 -28.93 -25.71
CA GLY A 74 -5.52 -28.36 -26.39
C GLY A 74 -6.53 -27.69 -25.45
N LYS A 75 -6.09 -27.29 -24.25
CA LYS A 75 -6.95 -26.61 -23.26
C LYS A 75 -7.10 -25.12 -23.59
N PRO A 76 -8.19 -24.48 -23.15
CA PRO A 76 -8.40 -23.05 -23.38
C PRO A 76 -7.25 -22.19 -22.87
N ALA A 77 -6.90 -21.13 -23.60
CA ALA A 77 -5.76 -20.25 -23.29
C ALA A 77 -6.02 -19.31 -22.07
N ILE A 78 -6.27 -19.88 -20.89
CA ILE A 78 -6.61 -19.15 -19.64
C ILE A 78 -5.54 -18.14 -19.20
N VAL A 79 -4.27 -18.35 -19.58
CA VAL A 79 -3.18 -17.37 -19.35
C VAL A 79 -3.41 -16.04 -20.07
N GLY A 80 -4.30 -16.00 -21.07
CA GLY A 80 -4.75 -14.77 -21.72
C GLY A 80 -5.54 -13.83 -20.79
N LEU A 81 -5.90 -14.27 -19.58
CA LEU A 81 -6.43 -13.39 -18.53
C LEU A 81 -5.38 -12.46 -17.92
N ILE A 82 -4.09 -12.65 -18.22
CA ILE A 82 -3.02 -11.82 -17.67
C ILE A 82 -2.69 -10.71 -18.67
N VAL A 83 -2.99 -9.47 -18.30
CA VAL A 83 -2.93 -8.33 -19.22
C VAL A 83 -1.98 -7.22 -18.76
N LYS A 84 -1.52 -6.41 -19.72
CA LYS A 84 -0.74 -5.19 -19.45
C LYS A 84 -1.58 -4.20 -18.65
N LYS A 85 -0.97 -3.49 -17.69
CA LYS A 85 -1.66 -2.54 -16.79
C LYS A 85 -2.20 -1.30 -17.52
N HIS A 86 -1.50 -0.86 -18.55
CA HIS A 86 -1.78 0.36 -19.31
C HIS A 86 -2.09 0.03 -20.78
N GLY A 87 -2.75 0.95 -21.49
CA GLY A 87 -3.15 0.76 -22.88
C GLY A 87 -4.43 -0.06 -23.02
N ALA A 88 -4.54 -0.81 -24.13
CA ALA A 88 -5.74 -1.59 -24.49
C ALA A 88 -5.97 -2.86 -23.64
N ARG A 89 -5.22 -3.04 -22.54
CA ARG A 89 -5.33 -4.20 -21.63
C ARG A 89 -5.19 -5.53 -22.37
N GLU A 90 -4.28 -5.61 -23.33
CA GLU A 90 -3.96 -6.83 -24.07
C GLU A 90 -2.92 -7.69 -23.33
N PRO A 91 -2.83 -9.00 -23.64
CA PRO A 91 -1.76 -9.86 -23.12
C PRO A 91 -0.40 -9.44 -23.67
N GLY A 92 0.67 -9.92 -23.05
CA GLY A 92 2.04 -9.65 -23.50
C GLY A 92 2.30 -10.20 -24.90
N ASP A 93 3.25 -9.57 -25.62
CA ASP A 93 3.47 -9.80 -27.06
C ASP A 93 3.70 -11.29 -27.41
N GLY A 94 4.37 -12.05 -26.53
CA GLY A 94 4.61 -13.48 -26.74
C GLY A 94 3.40 -14.41 -26.56
N PHE A 95 2.22 -13.91 -26.17
CA PHE A 95 1.02 -14.72 -26.02
C PHE A 95 0.48 -15.20 -27.37
N PHE A 96 0.33 -14.29 -28.34
CA PHE A 96 -0.18 -14.63 -29.67
C PHE A 96 0.81 -15.50 -30.45
N ASP A 97 2.12 -15.25 -30.27
CA ASP A 97 3.18 -16.07 -30.85
C ASP A 97 3.14 -17.52 -30.34
N LEU A 98 2.74 -17.73 -29.08
CA LEU A 98 2.65 -19.06 -28.51
C LEU A 98 1.49 -19.86 -29.10
N PHE A 99 0.31 -19.26 -29.27
CA PHE A 99 -0.89 -19.98 -29.69
C PHE A 99 -1.19 -19.94 -31.19
N GLU A 100 -0.56 -19.04 -31.95
CA GLU A 100 -0.64 -18.94 -33.41
C GLU A 100 -2.08 -18.96 -33.96
N PRO A 101 -2.96 -18.04 -33.49
CA PRO A 101 -4.37 -18.06 -33.86
C PRO A 101 -4.58 -17.83 -35.35
N GLN A 102 -5.55 -18.55 -35.92
CA GLN A 102 -5.97 -18.37 -37.31
C GLN A 102 -7.07 -17.30 -37.38
N GLY A 103 -6.90 -16.30 -38.26
CA GLY A 103 -7.88 -15.22 -38.42
C GLY A 103 -7.61 -14.02 -37.50
N ASN A 104 -8.66 -13.42 -36.93
CA ASN A 104 -8.51 -12.24 -36.06
C ASN A 104 -8.01 -12.67 -34.67
N PRO A 105 -6.79 -12.28 -34.25
CA PRO A 105 -6.20 -12.73 -32.99
C PRO A 105 -6.97 -12.27 -31.75
N TYR A 106 -7.62 -11.10 -31.81
CA TYR A 106 -8.37 -10.56 -30.67
C TYR A 106 -9.74 -11.26 -30.50
N GLU A 107 -10.42 -11.58 -31.61
CA GLU A 107 -11.66 -12.36 -31.59
C GLU A 107 -11.39 -13.80 -31.14
N TRP A 108 -10.28 -14.39 -31.58
CA TRP A 108 -9.83 -15.69 -31.08
C TRP A 108 -9.53 -15.64 -29.57
N TRP A 109 -8.84 -14.60 -29.09
CA TRP A 109 -8.51 -14.44 -27.68
C TRP A 109 -9.76 -14.34 -26.80
N GLU A 110 -10.76 -13.53 -27.19
CA GLU A 110 -12.03 -13.44 -26.47
C GLU A 110 -12.75 -14.80 -26.38
N ASN A 111 -12.73 -15.58 -27.46
CA ASN A 111 -13.29 -16.93 -27.49
C ASN A 111 -12.55 -17.89 -26.55
N GLU A 112 -11.22 -17.81 -26.48
CA GLU A 112 -10.43 -18.63 -25.54
C GLU A 112 -10.71 -18.27 -24.08
N ILE A 113 -10.90 -17.00 -23.77
CA ILE A 113 -11.30 -16.59 -22.42
C ILE A 113 -12.70 -17.11 -22.10
N SER A 114 -13.64 -17.03 -23.05
CA SER A 114 -14.99 -17.58 -22.88
C SER A 114 -14.97 -19.08 -22.58
N ARG A 115 -14.18 -19.85 -23.34
CA ARG A 115 -13.97 -21.29 -23.12
C ARG A 115 -13.25 -21.60 -21.80
N SER A 116 -12.46 -20.66 -21.26
CA SER A 116 -11.76 -20.83 -19.98
C SER A 116 -12.71 -20.70 -18.79
N ILE A 117 -13.80 -19.93 -18.93
CA ILE A 117 -14.79 -19.70 -17.88
C ILE A 117 -15.77 -20.87 -17.78
N GLU A 118 -16.17 -21.45 -18.92
CA GLU A 118 -17.19 -22.52 -18.97
C GLU A 118 -16.69 -23.77 -19.72
N PRO A 119 -16.73 -24.98 -19.11
CA PRO A 119 -17.18 -25.30 -17.75
C PRO A 119 -16.06 -25.14 -16.71
N PHE A 120 -16.34 -24.45 -15.61
CA PHE A 120 -15.40 -24.20 -14.50
C PHE A 120 -14.72 -25.47 -13.94
N GLU A 121 -15.45 -26.60 -13.92
CA GLU A 121 -14.98 -27.90 -13.42
C GLU A 121 -13.79 -28.46 -14.20
N GLN A 122 -13.51 -27.97 -15.42
CA GLN A 122 -12.40 -28.44 -16.25
C GLN A 122 -11.01 -28.21 -15.62
N TRP A 123 -10.91 -27.30 -14.65
CA TRP A 123 -9.67 -26.94 -13.98
C TRP A 123 -9.47 -27.65 -12.63
N SER A 124 -10.55 -28.16 -12.03
CA SER A 124 -10.54 -28.79 -10.69
C SER A 124 -9.49 -29.90 -10.52
N PRO A 125 -9.17 -30.74 -11.52
CA PRO A 125 -8.13 -31.77 -11.37
C PRO A 125 -6.69 -31.22 -11.26
N TYR A 126 -6.46 -29.95 -11.62
CA TYR A 126 -5.12 -29.39 -11.79
C TYR A 126 -4.76 -28.30 -10.78
N VAL A 127 -5.75 -27.79 -10.03
CA VAL A 127 -5.53 -26.81 -8.97
C VAL A 127 -5.40 -27.52 -7.62
N ALA A 128 -4.48 -27.07 -6.78
CA ALA A 128 -4.35 -27.63 -5.44
C ALA A 128 -5.66 -27.40 -4.70
N SER A 129 -6.20 -28.45 -4.08
CA SER A 129 -7.24 -28.31 -3.07
C SER A 129 -6.62 -27.55 -1.90
N THR A 130 -6.59 -26.20 -1.97
CA THR A 130 -6.54 -25.40 -0.76
C THR A 130 -7.75 -25.87 0.02
N ALA A 131 -7.49 -26.59 1.11
CA ALA A 131 -8.49 -26.78 2.13
C ALA A 131 -8.89 -25.37 2.57
N SER A 132 -9.94 -24.84 1.95
CA SER A 132 -10.84 -23.96 2.68
C SER A 132 -11.05 -24.64 4.03
N PRO A 133 -10.91 -23.94 5.16
CA PRO A 133 -11.50 -24.45 6.38
C PRO A 133 -12.90 -24.88 5.99
N ARG A 134 -13.24 -26.17 6.19
CA ARG A 134 -14.54 -26.69 5.76
C ARG A 134 -15.56 -25.71 6.28
N LEU A 135 -16.23 -25.03 5.35
CA LEU A 135 -17.32 -24.14 5.68
C LEU A 135 -18.25 -24.99 6.56
N PRO A 136 -18.52 -24.59 7.82
CA PRO A 136 -19.71 -25.11 8.47
C PRO A 136 -20.85 -24.85 7.50
N ALA A 137 -21.65 -25.89 7.26
CA ALA A 137 -22.69 -25.88 6.26
C ALA A 137 -23.52 -24.59 6.34
N SER A 138 -23.71 -23.96 5.18
CA SER A 138 -24.60 -22.83 4.92
C SER A 138 -24.37 -21.55 5.74
N VAL A 139 -23.42 -20.72 5.32
CA VAL A 139 -23.63 -19.26 5.38
C VAL A 139 -24.25 -18.88 4.04
N GLU A 140 -25.57 -18.75 4.00
CA GLU A 140 -26.27 -18.28 2.79
C GLU A 140 -25.66 -16.96 2.32
N LYS A 141 -25.53 -16.84 1.00
CA LYS A 141 -25.02 -15.68 0.26
C LYS A 141 -26.01 -14.51 0.30
N VAL A 142 -26.53 -14.15 1.48
CA VAL A 142 -27.43 -13.01 1.64
C VAL A 142 -26.57 -11.75 1.66
N VAL A 143 -26.33 -11.22 0.46
CA VAL A 143 -25.80 -9.86 0.27
C VAL A 143 -26.89 -8.89 0.72
N PRO A 144 -26.67 -8.09 1.78
CA PRO A 144 -27.64 -7.08 2.18
C PRO A 144 -27.83 -6.08 1.04
N ALA A 145 -29.10 -5.74 0.78
CA ALA A 145 -29.43 -4.69 -0.16
C ALA A 145 -28.80 -3.36 0.29
N MET A 146 -28.55 -2.47 -0.65
CA MET A 146 -28.11 -1.11 -0.34
C MET A 146 -29.09 -0.47 0.67
N PRO A 147 -28.62 0.17 1.76
CA PRO A 147 -29.47 0.76 2.78
C PRO A 147 -30.51 1.72 2.18
N ARG A 148 -31.77 1.58 2.64
CA ARG A 148 -32.88 2.46 2.21
C ARG A 148 -33.53 3.21 3.38
N THR A 149 -33.23 2.82 4.61
CA THR A 149 -33.76 3.37 5.85
C THR A 149 -32.88 4.50 6.37
N VAL A 150 -33.52 5.53 6.94
CA VAL A 150 -32.84 6.68 7.53
C VAL A 150 -32.75 6.48 9.05
N ASN A 151 -32.09 5.41 9.48
CA ASN A 151 -31.83 5.18 10.90
C ASN A 151 -30.82 6.21 11.40
N THR A 152 -30.99 6.69 12.64
CA THR A 152 -29.97 7.53 13.27
C THR A 152 -28.78 6.67 13.70
N ILE A 153 -27.56 7.24 13.67
CA ILE A 153 -26.38 6.53 14.21
C ILE A 153 -26.62 6.14 15.67
N TYR A 154 -27.23 7.04 16.46
CA TYR A 154 -27.57 6.79 17.86
C TYR A 154 -28.37 5.49 18.04
N GLU A 155 -29.45 5.30 17.29
CA GLU A 155 -30.27 4.09 17.37
C GLU A 155 -29.48 2.83 16.99
N LEU A 156 -28.66 2.91 15.94
CA LEU A 156 -27.83 1.80 15.51
C LEU A 156 -26.74 1.43 16.55
N LEU A 157 -26.19 2.41 17.27
CA LEU A 157 -25.22 2.15 18.33
C LEU A 157 -25.86 1.49 19.54
N VAL A 158 -27.07 1.91 19.91
CA VAL A 158 -27.87 1.24 20.95
C VAL A 158 -28.15 -0.21 20.56
N ASP A 159 -28.52 -0.48 19.29
CA ASP A 159 -28.75 -1.84 18.78
C ASP A 159 -27.46 -2.71 18.78
N VAL A 160 -26.30 -2.09 18.61
CA VAL A 160 -25.00 -2.76 18.73
C VAL A 160 -24.63 -3.04 20.20
N GLY A 161 -25.21 -2.30 21.15
CA GLY A 161 -24.87 -2.36 22.58
C GLY A 161 -23.69 -1.46 22.96
N ILE A 162 -23.45 -0.38 22.22
CA ILE A 162 -22.46 0.65 22.57
C ILE A 162 -23.12 1.68 23.50
N ASN A 163 -22.42 2.09 24.55
CA ASN A 163 -22.93 3.11 25.46
C ASN A 163 -22.99 4.48 24.74
N VAL A 164 -24.15 5.14 24.82
CA VAL A 164 -24.41 6.44 24.20
C VAL A 164 -24.78 7.53 25.23
N ASP A 165 -24.59 7.29 26.53
CA ASP A 165 -24.93 8.22 27.61
C ASP A 165 -24.23 9.57 27.44
N GLU A 166 -23.00 9.58 26.90
CA GLU A 166 -22.26 10.81 26.62
C GLU A 166 -22.84 11.66 25.49
N TRP A 167 -23.86 11.19 24.76
CA TRP A 167 -24.48 11.94 23.68
C TRP A 167 -25.45 13.00 24.17
N ASP A 168 -25.83 12.94 25.45
CA ASP A 168 -26.75 13.88 26.11
C ASP A 168 -26.14 15.26 26.31
N VAL A 169 -24.83 15.39 26.12
CA VAL A 169 -24.08 16.64 26.28
C VAL A 169 -23.32 17.03 25.02
N SER A 170 -23.11 18.33 24.85
CA SER A 170 -22.26 18.90 23.81
C SER A 170 -20.78 18.70 24.12
N VAL A 171 -19.91 19.07 23.17
CA VAL A 171 -18.44 19.07 23.38
C VAL A 171 -18.05 19.98 24.56
N ASP A 172 -18.85 21.01 24.84
CA ASP A 172 -18.62 21.98 25.92
C ASP A 172 -19.29 21.55 27.24
N GLY A 173 -19.95 20.38 27.29
CA GLY A 173 -20.60 19.84 28.49
C GLY A 173 -22.04 20.31 28.72
N GLU A 174 -22.62 21.05 27.76
CA GLU A 174 -23.99 21.57 27.87
C GLU A 174 -25.04 20.53 27.42
N PRO A 175 -26.19 20.38 28.11
CA PRO A 175 -27.23 19.45 27.72
C PRO A 175 -27.77 19.69 26.30
N ILE A 176 -27.94 18.62 25.52
CA ILE A 176 -28.49 18.66 24.17
C ILE A 176 -29.96 18.23 24.18
N ALA A 177 -30.82 19.04 23.57
CA ALA A 177 -32.27 18.80 23.54
C ALA A 177 -32.70 17.50 22.80
N ASN A 178 -31.92 17.06 21.81
CA ASN A 178 -32.11 15.77 21.16
C ASN A 178 -30.76 15.07 20.94
N PRO A 179 -30.33 14.21 21.89
CA PRO A 179 -29.06 13.48 21.84
C PRO A 179 -28.88 12.70 20.53
N ARG A 180 -29.97 12.17 19.94
CA ARG A 180 -29.93 11.38 18.69
C ARG A 180 -29.33 12.13 17.50
N ASN A 181 -29.40 13.46 17.52
CA ASN A 181 -28.92 14.34 16.46
C ASN A 181 -27.65 15.10 16.85
N ASN A 182 -26.92 14.65 17.88
CA ASN A 182 -25.70 15.30 18.35
C ASN A 182 -24.66 15.43 17.20
N PRO A 183 -24.40 16.65 16.67
CA PRO A 183 -23.56 16.83 15.49
C PRO A 183 -22.08 16.55 15.74
N SER A 184 -21.66 16.56 17.01
CA SER A 184 -20.27 16.29 17.39
C SER A 184 -19.94 14.80 17.41
N ARG A 185 -20.98 13.95 17.56
CA ARG A 185 -20.85 12.50 17.66
C ARG A 185 -21.28 11.80 16.38
N ASN A 186 -22.33 12.29 15.71
CA ASN A 186 -22.93 11.63 14.54
C ASN A 186 -22.09 11.64 13.25
N THR A 187 -20.93 12.31 13.24
CA THR A 187 -20.03 12.37 12.08
C THR A 187 -18.87 11.39 12.14
N ALA A 188 -18.67 10.69 13.27
CA ALA A 188 -17.58 9.75 13.41
C ALA A 188 -17.78 8.50 12.53
N TRP A 189 -16.66 7.88 12.15
CA TRP A 189 -16.66 6.71 11.28
C TRP A 189 -16.51 5.40 12.04
N SER A 190 -16.18 5.47 13.33
CA SER A 190 -16.03 4.33 14.22
C SER A 190 -16.52 4.70 15.62
N TYR A 191 -16.99 3.70 16.36
CA TYR A 191 -17.55 3.84 17.71
C TYR A 191 -17.23 2.61 18.55
N GLY A 192 -17.16 2.81 19.88
CA GLY A 192 -16.86 1.76 20.85
C GLY A 192 -15.44 1.20 20.71
N GLY A 193 -15.25 -0.07 21.07
CA GLY A 193 -13.96 -0.76 21.09
C GLY A 193 -13.17 -0.57 22.38
N GLU A 194 -13.30 0.57 23.05
CA GLU A 194 -12.64 0.80 24.35
C GLU A 194 -13.27 -0.05 25.47
N SER A 195 -12.46 -0.45 26.45
CA SER A 195 -12.92 -1.10 27.70
C SER A 195 -13.82 -2.35 27.54
N GLY A 196 -13.71 -3.07 26.42
CA GLY A 196 -14.50 -4.28 26.16
C GLY A 196 -15.86 -4.01 25.50
N GLU A 197 -16.16 -2.77 25.12
CA GLU A 197 -17.34 -2.46 24.32
C GLU A 197 -17.23 -3.03 22.90
N PRO A 198 -18.37 -3.36 22.25
CA PRO A 198 -18.37 -3.74 20.84
C PRO A 198 -17.76 -2.65 19.95
N THR A 199 -17.08 -3.05 18.87
CA THR A 199 -16.57 -2.12 17.86
C THR A 199 -17.59 -1.98 16.74
N ALA A 200 -18.00 -0.74 16.44
CA ALA A 200 -18.83 -0.44 15.26
C ALA A 200 -18.08 0.43 14.26
N LEU A 201 -18.14 0.08 12.97
CA LEU A 201 -17.51 0.82 11.87
C LEU A 201 -18.54 1.22 10.81
N CYS A 202 -18.45 2.45 10.33
CA CYS A 202 -19.28 2.97 9.26
C CYS A 202 -18.59 2.78 7.91
N ILE A 203 -19.16 1.96 7.02
CA ILE A 203 -18.58 1.65 5.71
C ILE A 203 -19.60 1.91 4.62
N TRP A 204 -19.18 2.57 3.54
CA TRP A 204 -20.02 2.75 2.36
C TRP A 204 -20.28 1.41 1.69
N HIS A 205 -21.55 1.11 1.42
CA HIS A 205 -21.96 -0.16 0.79
C HIS A 205 -21.23 -0.40 -0.54
N ASP A 206 -20.94 0.67 -1.28
CA ASP A 206 -20.24 0.63 -2.58
C ASP A 206 -18.73 0.33 -2.50
N LEU A 207 -18.13 0.38 -1.30
CA LEU A 207 -16.72 0.01 -1.09
C LEU A 207 -16.53 -1.46 -0.76
N ILE A 208 -17.60 -2.19 -0.49
CA ILE A 208 -17.53 -3.59 -0.11
C ILE A 208 -17.55 -4.45 -1.36
N SER A 209 -16.62 -5.41 -1.42
CA SER A 209 -16.59 -6.46 -2.43
C SER A 209 -17.62 -7.54 -2.08
N TRP A 210 -18.89 -7.27 -2.39
CA TRP A 210 -20.03 -8.17 -2.14
C TRP A 210 -20.01 -9.43 -3.03
N ASP A 211 -19.27 -9.39 -4.11
CA ASP A 211 -19.03 -10.46 -5.06
C ASP A 211 -18.08 -11.54 -4.51
N CYS A 212 -17.20 -11.18 -3.57
CA CYS A 212 -16.35 -12.12 -2.85
C CYS A 212 -17.17 -13.04 -1.92
N THR A 213 -16.66 -14.25 -1.65
CA THR A 213 -17.30 -15.21 -0.73
C THR A 213 -16.27 -15.72 0.28
N PRO A 214 -16.38 -15.34 1.57
CA PRO A 214 -17.27 -14.30 2.13
C PRO A 214 -17.00 -12.88 1.58
N PRO A 215 -17.99 -11.96 1.62
CA PRO A 215 -17.77 -10.55 1.30
C PRO A 215 -16.65 -9.94 2.12
N GLU A 216 -15.89 -9.03 1.50
CA GLU A 216 -14.74 -8.40 2.13
C GLU A 216 -14.68 -6.89 1.88
N PHE A 217 -14.02 -6.20 2.82
CA PHE A 217 -13.64 -4.79 2.71
C PHE A 217 -12.13 -4.71 2.93
N ALA A 218 -11.40 -4.24 1.92
CA ALA A 218 -9.96 -4.05 1.98
C ALA A 218 -9.63 -2.59 1.69
N TYR A 219 -8.77 -2.00 2.52
CA TYR A 219 -8.41 -0.59 2.38
C TYR A 219 -6.99 -0.33 2.85
N ASN A 220 -6.44 0.84 2.47
CA ASN A 220 -5.15 1.32 2.95
C ASN A 220 -5.32 2.69 3.61
N GLU A 221 -5.25 2.69 4.95
CA GLU A 221 -5.47 3.91 5.73
C GLU A 221 -4.40 4.97 5.49
N ILE A 222 -3.14 4.54 5.42
CA ILE A 222 -2.02 5.46 5.29
C ILE A 222 -2.09 6.15 3.93
N GLU A 223 -2.33 5.41 2.84
CA GLU A 223 -2.50 6.01 1.51
C GLU A 223 -3.62 7.04 1.48
N TYR A 224 -4.77 6.74 2.11
CA TYR A 224 -5.88 7.67 2.24
C TYR A 224 -5.49 8.94 3.03
N GLN A 225 -4.88 8.78 4.20
CA GLN A 225 -4.45 9.91 5.03
C GLN A 225 -3.44 10.80 4.33
N ILE A 226 -2.54 10.23 3.52
CA ILE A 226 -1.58 10.98 2.71
C ILE A 226 -2.31 11.87 1.71
N GLU A 227 -3.28 11.33 0.98
CA GLU A 227 -4.04 12.09 0.00
C GLU A 227 -4.81 13.24 0.65
N VAL A 228 -5.51 12.97 1.76
CA VAL A 228 -6.23 13.97 2.55
C VAL A 228 -5.29 15.05 3.10
N ALA A 229 -4.14 14.65 3.66
CA ALA A 229 -3.16 15.58 4.23
C ALA A 229 -2.52 16.47 3.17
N ASN A 230 -2.23 15.93 1.99
CA ASN A 230 -1.74 16.70 0.85
C ASN A 230 -2.77 17.76 0.44
N GLU A 231 -4.01 17.35 0.19
CA GLU A 231 -5.08 18.29 -0.20
C GLU A 231 -5.29 19.40 0.85
N ARG A 232 -5.28 19.02 2.13
CA ARG A 232 -5.40 19.97 3.25
C ARG A 232 -4.26 20.98 3.30
N THR A 233 -3.06 20.57 2.89
CA THR A 233 -1.86 21.40 2.90
C THR A 233 -1.89 22.44 1.78
N PHE A 234 -2.36 22.06 0.60
CA PHE A 234 -2.36 22.93 -0.58
C PHE A 234 -3.64 23.75 -0.74
N THR A 235 -4.75 23.34 -0.13
CA THR A 235 -6.00 24.10 -0.23
C THR A 235 -5.93 25.45 0.51
N LYS A 236 -6.42 26.50 -0.14
CA LYS A 236 -6.58 27.85 0.44
C LYS A 236 -7.96 28.05 1.09
N ASP A 237 -8.90 27.13 0.88
CA ASP A 237 -10.24 27.20 1.46
C ASP A 237 -10.21 26.73 2.92
N SER A 238 -10.52 27.65 3.83
CA SER A 238 -10.54 27.39 5.27
C SER A 238 -11.62 26.37 5.68
N LYS A 239 -12.77 26.33 5.00
CA LYS A 239 -13.84 25.36 5.27
C LYS A 239 -13.43 23.96 4.83
N LYS A 240 -12.87 23.83 3.63
CA LYS A 240 -12.28 22.57 3.14
C LYS A 240 -11.17 22.08 4.08
N LYS A 241 -10.29 22.98 4.53
CA LYS A 241 -9.21 22.65 5.47
C LYS A 241 -9.72 22.10 6.81
N ALA A 242 -10.78 22.70 7.37
CA ALA A 242 -11.42 22.23 8.60
C ALA A 242 -12.06 20.85 8.41
N ARG A 243 -12.76 20.64 7.27
CA ARG A 243 -13.36 19.35 6.90
C ARG A 243 -12.32 18.24 6.78
N LEU A 244 -11.23 18.48 6.03
CA LEU A 244 -10.15 17.49 5.85
C LEU A 244 -9.43 17.19 7.17
N THR A 245 -9.36 18.15 8.10
CA THR A 245 -8.83 17.88 9.45
C THR A 245 -9.72 16.91 10.22
N LYS A 246 -11.05 17.03 10.11
CA LYS A 246 -11.98 16.06 10.71
C LYS A 246 -11.86 14.69 10.05
N TRP A 247 -11.70 14.62 8.73
CA TRP A 247 -11.49 13.35 8.02
C TRP A 247 -10.24 12.64 8.50
N LEU A 248 -9.11 13.34 8.67
CA LEU A 248 -7.89 12.76 9.23
C LEU A 248 -8.10 12.19 10.64
N LYS A 249 -8.87 12.90 11.48
CA LYS A 249 -9.21 12.42 12.83
C LYS A 249 -10.02 11.12 12.76
N HIS A 250 -11.14 11.12 12.02
CA HIS A 250 -12.03 9.96 11.93
C HIS A 250 -11.38 8.76 11.23
N SER A 251 -10.52 9.02 10.25
CA SER A 251 -9.67 8.03 9.59
C SER A 251 -8.73 7.32 10.60
N SER A 252 -8.04 8.09 11.45
CA SER A 252 -7.20 7.51 12.51
C SER A 252 -8.02 6.68 13.51
N GLU A 253 -9.15 7.22 13.98
CA GLU A 253 -10.06 6.52 14.91
C GLU A 253 -10.56 5.20 14.31
N PHE A 254 -10.92 5.21 13.02
CA PHE A 254 -11.36 4.01 12.29
C PHE A 254 -10.28 2.94 12.26
N PHE A 255 -9.04 3.32 11.91
CA PHE A 255 -7.92 2.40 11.83
C PHE A 255 -7.52 1.82 13.18
N MET A 256 -7.64 2.61 14.25
CA MET A 256 -7.45 2.14 15.62
C MET A 256 -8.54 1.15 16.05
N GLY A 257 -9.80 1.40 15.67
CA GLY A 257 -10.90 0.45 15.87
C GLY A 257 -10.64 -0.89 15.17
N VAL A 258 -10.16 -0.86 13.92
CA VAL A 258 -9.76 -2.07 13.18
C VAL A 258 -8.60 -2.79 13.89
N ARG A 259 -7.57 -2.05 14.31
CA ARG A 259 -6.43 -2.59 15.05
C ARG A 259 -6.89 -3.33 16.30
N GLN A 260 -7.75 -2.70 17.09
CA GLN A 260 -8.22 -3.28 18.34
C GLN A 260 -9.02 -4.56 18.10
N ALA A 261 -9.94 -4.55 17.14
CA ALA A 261 -10.70 -5.75 16.77
C ALA A 261 -9.80 -6.86 16.21
N TYR A 262 -8.76 -6.52 15.46
CA TYR A 262 -7.76 -7.47 14.97
C TYR A 262 -6.99 -8.13 16.13
N LEU A 263 -6.47 -7.33 17.07
CA LEU A 263 -5.70 -7.83 18.21
C LEU A 263 -6.56 -8.69 19.16
N ASN A 264 -7.79 -8.26 19.42
CA ASN A 264 -8.71 -8.94 20.32
C ASN A 264 -9.47 -10.09 19.65
N ARG A 265 -9.34 -10.25 18.33
CA ARG A 265 -10.16 -11.17 17.51
C ARG A 265 -11.66 -10.96 17.72
N SER A 266 -12.06 -9.74 18.08
CA SER A 266 -13.44 -9.42 18.42
C SER A 266 -14.27 -9.17 17.16
N PRO A 267 -15.58 -9.48 17.19
CA PRO A 267 -16.47 -9.15 16.11
C PRO A 267 -16.61 -7.63 15.96
N ILE A 268 -16.65 -7.19 14.71
CA ILE A 268 -16.91 -5.82 14.30
C ILE A 268 -18.34 -5.74 13.77
N ARG A 269 -19.09 -4.74 14.21
CA ARG A 269 -20.42 -4.44 13.67
C ARG A 269 -20.31 -3.37 12.58
N ILE A 270 -20.74 -3.69 11.37
CA ILE A 270 -20.68 -2.75 10.25
C ILE A 270 -21.99 -2.01 10.11
N ILE A 271 -21.94 -0.68 10.17
CA ILE A 271 -23.02 0.22 9.78
C ILE A 271 -22.81 0.56 8.30
N LEU A 272 -23.68 0.03 7.45
CA LEU A 272 -23.67 0.24 6.01
C LEU A 272 -24.22 1.63 5.69
N LEU A 273 -23.47 2.39 4.89
CA LEU A 273 -23.85 3.73 4.43
C LEU A 273 -24.29 3.71 2.97
N ALA A 274 -25.34 4.47 2.66
CA ALA A 274 -25.78 4.81 1.32
C ALA A 274 -25.86 6.33 1.16
N GLY A 275 -25.59 6.83 -0.04
CA GLY A 275 -25.60 8.26 -0.35
C GLY A 275 -24.51 8.65 -1.34
N THR A 276 -24.18 9.94 -1.34
CA THR A 276 -23.19 10.49 -2.27
C THR A 276 -21.88 10.73 -1.54
N ARG A 277 -20.82 10.08 -2.00
CA ARG A 277 -19.46 10.32 -1.49
C ARG A 277 -18.84 11.51 -2.22
N VAL A 278 -18.15 12.36 -1.49
CA VAL A 278 -17.34 13.43 -2.10
C VAL A 278 -15.91 12.95 -2.23
N GLY A 279 -15.33 13.10 -3.42
CA GLY A 279 -13.90 12.90 -3.60
C GLY A 279 -13.09 13.90 -2.77
N ILE A 280 -11.87 13.53 -2.36
CA ILE A 280 -10.98 14.40 -1.57
C ILE A 280 -10.75 15.74 -2.30
N ARG A 281 -10.60 15.70 -3.62
CA ARG A 281 -10.35 16.88 -4.46
C ARG A 281 -11.59 17.76 -4.64
N ASP A 282 -12.77 17.15 -4.72
CA ASP A 282 -14.04 17.85 -5.01
C ASP A 282 -14.73 18.39 -3.75
N SER A 283 -14.10 18.23 -2.58
CA SER A 283 -14.68 18.58 -1.28
C SER A 283 -14.73 20.09 -0.98
N SER A 284 -14.62 20.97 -1.98
CA SER A 284 -14.84 22.42 -1.84
C SER A 284 -16.31 22.79 -1.97
N ASP A 285 -17.01 22.22 -2.96
CA ASP A 285 -18.28 22.77 -3.46
C ASP A 285 -19.48 21.82 -3.29
N GLU A 286 -19.24 20.51 -3.13
CA GLU A 286 -20.32 19.51 -3.03
C GLU A 286 -20.58 19.06 -1.59
N GLN A 287 -21.85 19.09 -1.19
CA GLN A 287 -22.34 18.40 0.01
C GLN A 287 -22.70 16.96 -0.37
N GLY A 288 -21.70 16.09 -0.50
CA GLY A 288 -21.95 14.66 -0.38
C GLY A 288 -22.32 14.34 1.06
N GLY A 289 -23.24 13.39 1.22
CA GLY A 289 -23.85 13.08 2.49
C GLY A 289 -24.46 11.70 2.48
N VAL A 290 -24.57 11.15 3.68
CA VAL A 290 -25.24 9.87 3.88
C VAL A 290 -26.75 10.10 3.83
N THR A 291 -27.43 9.41 2.93
CA THR A 291 -28.88 9.49 2.74
C THR A 291 -29.62 8.37 3.48
N ALA A 292 -28.98 7.22 3.69
CA ALA A 292 -29.52 6.09 4.43
C ALA A 292 -28.42 5.30 5.12
N ARG A 293 -28.77 4.65 6.24
CA ARG A 293 -27.85 3.83 7.06
C ARG A 293 -28.58 2.64 7.64
N GLU A 294 -27.92 1.50 7.65
CA GLU A 294 -28.46 0.26 8.21
C GLU A 294 -27.35 -0.58 8.83
N LEU A 295 -27.65 -1.29 9.91
CA LEU A 295 -26.72 -2.21 10.54
C LEU A 295 -26.68 -3.53 9.77
N ASP A 296 -25.48 -3.99 9.41
CA ASP A 296 -25.33 -5.34 8.87
C ASP A 296 -25.72 -6.36 9.96
N PRO A 297 -26.66 -7.28 9.68
CA PRO A 297 -27.03 -8.33 10.63
C PRO A 297 -25.88 -9.31 10.92
N VAL A 298 -24.88 -9.40 10.04
CA VAL A 298 -23.75 -10.31 10.19
C VAL A 298 -22.54 -9.55 10.71
N ALA A 299 -21.87 -10.12 11.72
CA ALA A 299 -20.61 -9.58 12.24
C ALA A 299 -19.47 -9.73 11.24
N TRP A 300 -18.50 -8.83 11.31
CA TRP A 300 -17.29 -8.83 10.50
C TRP A 300 -16.07 -9.05 11.38
N TYR A 301 -14.97 -9.52 10.78
CA TYR A 301 -13.75 -9.81 11.50
C TYR A 301 -12.55 -9.23 10.74
N ALA A 302 -11.61 -8.64 11.46
CA ALA A 302 -10.36 -8.17 10.88
C ALA A 302 -9.42 -9.36 10.65
N HIS A 303 -9.17 -9.68 9.38
CA HIS A 303 -8.28 -10.77 8.95
C HIS A 303 -6.85 -10.31 8.78
N GLU A 304 -6.65 -9.07 8.35
CA GLU A 304 -5.33 -8.49 8.12
C GLU A 304 -5.30 -7.08 8.69
N TRP A 305 -4.17 -6.72 9.28
CA TRP A 305 -3.87 -5.36 9.72
C TRP A 305 -2.36 -5.15 9.68
N ASN A 306 -1.93 -4.14 8.92
CA ASN A 306 -0.53 -3.81 8.76
C ASN A 306 -0.28 -2.36 9.21
N PRO A 307 0.41 -2.15 10.36
CA PRO A 307 0.68 -0.80 10.88
C PRO A 307 1.61 0.01 9.99
N ILE A 308 2.43 -0.66 9.18
CA ILE A 308 3.48 -0.04 8.40
C ILE A 308 2.89 0.49 7.11
N THR A 309 2.22 -0.37 6.35
CA THR A 309 1.62 -0.01 5.06
C THR A 309 0.28 0.69 5.22
N GLY A 310 -0.41 0.50 6.35
CA GLY A 310 -1.77 0.98 6.58
C GLY A 310 -2.84 0.06 5.99
N ALA A 311 -2.44 -1.06 5.38
CA ALA A 311 -3.36 -2.00 4.75
C ALA A 311 -4.10 -2.84 5.80
N TYR A 312 -5.40 -3.05 5.61
CA TYR A 312 -6.20 -3.95 6.43
C TYR A 312 -7.32 -4.59 5.60
N ARG A 313 -7.81 -5.74 6.09
CA ARG A 313 -8.88 -6.51 5.45
C ARG A 313 -9.89 -7.00 6.47
N LEU A 314 -11.16 -6.66 6.26
CA LEU A 314 -12.30 -7.12 7.03
C LEU A 314 -13.10 -8.14 6.23
N VAL A 315 -13.57 -9.18 6.91
CA VAL A 315 -14.29 -10.29 6.27
C VAL A 315 -15.60 -10.55 7.01
N ARG A 316 -16.70 -10.66 6.24
CA ARG A 316 -18.04 -10.84 6.78
C ARG A 316 -18.30 -12.28 7.22
N GLY A 317 -18.73 -12.47 8.46
CA GLY A 317 -19.26 -13.73 8.99
C GLY A 317 -18.23 -14.84 9.20
N LEU A 318 -16.94 -14.59 8.94
CA LEU A 318 -15.87 -15.56 9.11
C LEU A 318 -14.99 -15.15 10.28
N ALA A 319 -15.20 -15.77 11.44
CA ALA A 319 -14.30 -15.60 12.58
C ALA A 319 -12.95 -16.27 12.29
N LEU A 320 -11.87 -15.66 12.77
CA LEU A 320 -10.55 -16.29 12.76
C LEU A 320 -10.50 -17.40 13.83
N PRO A 321 -9.92 -18.57 13.53
CA PRO A 321 -9.72 -19.61 14.55
C PRO A 321 -8.82 -19.10 15.68
N GLU A 322 -9.08 -19.53 16.92
CA GLU A 322 -8.17 -19.32 18.06
C GLU A 322 -6.80 -19.92 17.71
N GLN A 323 -5.72 -19.16 17.92
CA GLN A 323 -4.38 -19.65 17.60
C GLN A 323 -4.04 -20.85 18.49
N ALA A 324 -3.71 -21.98 17.86
CA ALA A 324 -2.80 -22.93 18.45
C ALA A 324 -1.43 -22.26 18.53
N THR A 325 -0.78 -22.32 19.69
CA THR A 325 0.60 -21.89 19.88
C THR A 325 1.51 -22.63 18.91
N SER A 326 2.00 -21.96 17.87
CA SER A 326 3.07 -22.49 17.02
C SER A 326 4.20 -21.48 16.95
N ASP A 327 5.27 -21.80 17.69
CA ASP A 327 6.63 -21.38 17.41
C ASP A 327 6.97 -21.77 15.96
N ASP A 328 6.98 -20.81 15.05
CA ASP A 328 7.67 -20.95 13.77
C ASP A 328 8.25 -19.58 13.38
N SER A 329 9.54 -19.42 13.62
CA SER A 329 10.36 -18.29 13.20
C SER A 329 10.67 -18.41 11.71
N ASP A 330 9.99 -17.61 10.89
CA ASP A 330 10.31 -17.46 9.47
C ASP A 330 11.49 -16.47 9.30
N ASP A 331 12.70 -17.03 9.25
CA ASP A 331 14.01 -16.32 9.24
C ASP A 331 14.35 -15.58 7.93
N ASN A 332 13.37 -15.26 7.07
CA ASN A 332 13.57 -14.44 5.86
C ASN A 332 12.62 -13.24 5.76
N ALA A 333 12.06 -12.77 6.87
CA ALA A 333 11.35 -11.51 6.91
C ALA A 333 12.34 -10.33 6.84
N ASP A 334 12.06 -9.36 5.96
CA ASP A 334 12.55 -7.99 6.05
C ASP A 334 12.57 -7.57 7.54
N PRO A 335 13.67 -6.99 8.09
CA PRO A 335 13.69 -6.52 9.47
C PRO A 335 12.53 -5.58 9.81
N LEU A 336 11.95 -4.91 8.80
CA LEU A 336 10.74 -4.10 8.91
C LEU A 336 9.43 -4.92 8.98
N ASN A 337 9.44 -6.20 8.63
CA ASN A 337 8.32 -7.14 8.78
C ASN A 337 8.58 -8.18 9.90
N SER A 338 9.53 -7.92 10.80
CA SER A 338 9.78 -8.81 11.92
C SER A 338 8.57 -8.84 12.88
N PRO A 339 8.12 -10.02 13.36
CA PRO A 339 7.13 -10.13 14.43
C PRO A 339 7.48 -9.28 15.67
N ALA A 340 8.78 -9.11 15.95
CA ALA A 340 9.26 -8.28 17.05
C ALA A 340 9.05 -6.78 16.81
N LEU A 341 9.25 -6.30 15.56
CA LEU A 341 8.93 -4.91 15.20
C LEU A 341 7.43 -4.69 15.18
N PHE A 342 6.63 -5.64 14.71
CA PHE A 342 5.17 -5.57 14.76
C PHE A 342 4.62 -5.57 16.19
N ALA A 343 5.22 -6.36 17.09
CA ALA A 343 4.89 -6.32 18.51
C ALA A 343 5.26 -4.97 19.14
N LEU A 344 6.44 -4.44 18.83
CA LEU A 344 6.90 -3.14 19.35
C LEU A 344 6.03 -1.98 18.82
N VAL A 345 5.78 -1.92 17.51
CA VAL A 345 4.90 -0.92 16.88
C VAL A 345 3.45 -1.08 17.37
N GLY A 346 3.04 -2.32 17.64
CA GLY A 346 1.77 -2.63 18.29
C GLY A 346 1.67 -2.14 19.73
N THR A 347 2.77 -1.79 20.40
CA THR A 347 2.76 -1.22 21.76
C THR A 347 2.88 0.31 21.81
N LEU A 348 3.14 0.96 20.67
CA LEU A 348 3.29 2.41 20.59
C LEU A 348 1.95 3.12 20.71
N ASP A 349 1.99 4.35 21.25
CA ASP A 349 0.80 5.17 21.34
C ASP A 349 0.39 5.78 19.98
N GLU A 350 -0.82 6.31 19.92
CA GLU A 350 -1.40 6.87 18.69
C GLU A 350 -0.53 7.97 18.07
N THR A 351 0.16 8.77 18.89
CA THR A 351 0.97 9.90 18.42
C THR A 351 2.31 9.45 17.85
N GLU A 352 2.90 8.41 18.44
CA GLU A 352 4.16 7.81 18.02
C GLU A 352 4.01 7.05 16.70
N VAL A 353 2.93 6.26 16.55
CA VAL A 353 2.59 5.60 15.28
C VAL A 353 2.39 6.64 14.17
N LEU A 354 1.64 7.71 14.46
CA LEU A 354 1.41 8.80 13.48
C LEU A 354 2.70 9.58 13.14
N ALA A 355 3.64 9.73 14.08
CA ALA A 355 4.91 10.40 13.83
C ALA A 355 5.82 9.57 12.90
N ILE A 356 5.92 8.27 13.13
CA ILE A 356 6.67 7.33 12.29
C ILE A 356 6.07 7.29 10.87
N VAL A 357 4.75 7.22 10.76
CA VAL A 357 4.01 7.23 9.48
C VAL A 357 4.21 8.56 8.74
N LYS A 358 4.15 9.71 9.43
CA LYS A 358 4.40 11.03 8.82
C LYS A 358 5.83 11.20 8.33
N ALA A 359 6.83 10.72 9.09
CA ALA A 359 8.23 10.76 8.68
C ALA A 359 8.46 9.92 7.42
N ARG A 360 7.94 8.69 7.39
CA ARG A 360 8.05 7.75 6.26
C ARG A 360 7.33 8.23 5.00
N THR A 361 6.16 8.81 5.17
CA THR A 361 5.38 9.43 4.08
C THR A 361 6.17 10.54 3.39
N ARG A 362 6.76 11.45 4.19
CA ARG A 362 7.54 12.58 3.66
C ARG A 362 8.82 12.10 2.97
N GLN A 363 9.45 11.06 3.51
CA GLN A 363 10.59 10.38 2.87
C GLN A 363 10.19 9.70 1.55
N SER A 364 8.98 9.13 1.46
CA SER A 364 8.47 8.50 0.22
C SER A 364 8.20 9.50 -0.90
N GLN A 365 7.66 10.69 -0.58
CA GLN A 365 7.42 11.75 -1.56
C GLN A 365 8.74 12.38 -2.02
N PHE A 366 9.67 12.67 -1.10
CA PHE A 366 11.01 13.16 -1.43
C PHE A 366 11.75 12.19 -2.36
N ARG A 367 11.69 10.89 -2.07
CA ARG A 367 12.26 9.83 -2.91
C ARG A 367 11.64 9.81 -4.30
N LYS A 368 10.31 9.87 -4.42
CA LYS A 368 9.62 9.92 -5.73
C LYS A 368 10.08 11.11 -6.57
N SER A 369 10.13 12.31 -5.98
CA SER A 369 10.56 13.51 -6.68
C SER A 369 12.04 13.45 -7.12
N LEU A 370 12.90 12.80 -6.32
CA LEU A 370 14.29 12.56 -6.71
C LEU A 370 14.44 11.53 -7.82
N LEU A 371 13.61 10.48 -7.83
CA LEU A 371 13.55 9.51 -8.92
C LEU A 371 13.09 10.18 -10.23
N GLU A 372 12.12 11.08 -10.18
CA GLU A 372 11.68 11.85 -11.36
C GLU A 372 12.78 12.77 -11.90
N ARG A 373 13.51 13.46 -11.02
CA ARG A 373 14.58 14.38 -11.39
C ARG A 373 15.83 13.66 -11.90
N TRP A 374 16.38 12.75 -11.11
CA TRP A 374 17.67 12.13 -11.39
C TRP A 374 17.55 10.89 -12.28
N ARG A 375 16.45 10.13 -12.16
CA ARG A 375 16.14 8.85 -12.83
C ARG A 375 17.08 7.68 -12.54
N LYS A 376 18.36 7.97 -12.31
CA LYS A 376 19.46 7.06 -12.03
C LYS A 376 20.35 7.68 -10.96
N CYS A 377 21.35 6.94 -10.48
CA CYS A 377 22.34 7.50 -9.57
C CYS A 377 22.94 8.77 -10.18
N SER A 378 22.93 9.85 -9.40
CA SER A 378 23.41 11.16 -9.80
C SER A 378 24.90 11.18 -10.13
N VAL A 379 25.67 10.19 -9.70
CA VAL A 379 27.13 10.10 -9.90
C VAL A 379 27.50 8.91 -10.79
N SER A 380 27.18 7.69 -10.36
CA SER A 380 27.60 6.46 -11.06
C SER A 380 26.77 6.14 -12.29
N GLY A 381 25.61 6.80 -12.45
CA GLY A 381 24.65 6.48 -13.52
C GLY A 381 23.96 5.14 -13.35
N CYS A 382 24.15 4.44 -12.22
CA CYS A 382 23.46 3.20 -11.89
C CYS A 382 21.94 3.39 -12.01
N GLY A 383 21.31 2.63 -12.91
CA GLY A 383 19.87 2.71 -13.17
C GLY A 383 19.02 1.76 -12.34
N LEU A 384 19.63 0.97 -11.45
CA LEU A 384 18.95 0.05 -10.54
C LEU A 384 18.34 0.86 -9.39
N THR A 385 17.18 1.48 -9.63
CA THR A 385 16.58 2.47 -8.74
C THR A 385 16.29 1.96 -7.32
N GLU A 386 16.21 0.65 -7.16
CA GLU A 386 15.85 -0.06 -5.94
C GLU A 386 16.98 -0.02 -4.92
N VAL A 387 18.24 -0.04 -5.38
CA VAL A 387 19.41 0.11 -4.50
C VAL A 387 19.77 1.57 -4.27
N LEU A 388 19.17 2.50 -5.01
CA LEU A 388 19.51 3.91 -4.86
C LEU A 388 18.87 4.48 -3.60
N ILE A 389 19.60 5.34 -2.91
CA ILE A 389 19.18 6.03 -1.70
C ILE A 389 18.89 7.49 -2.04
N ALA A 390 17.77 7.98 -1.52
CA ALA A 390 17.37 9.39 -1.61
C ALA A 390 18.06 10.15 -0.47
N SER A 391 19.26 10.64 -0.74
CA SER A 391 20.14 11.27 0.24
C SER A 391 19.87 12.77 0.34
N HIS A 392 19.74 13.30 1.55
CA HIS A 392 19.64 14.75 1.78
C HIS A 392 21.03 15.38 1.79
N ILE A 393 21.18 16.53 1.11
CA ILE A 393 22.46 17.25 1.08
C ILE A 393 22.67 18.05 2.37
N LYS A 394 21.66 18.85 2.74
CA LYS A 394 21.49 19.43 4.07
C LYS A 394 20.56 18.50 4.84
N PRO A 395 21.03 17.83 5.91
CA PRO A 395 20.25 16.85 6.65
C PRO A 395 18.94 17.43 7.18
N TRP A 396 17.93 16.57 7.22
CA TRP A 396 16.57 16.94 7.60
C TRP A 396 16.48 17.65 8.96
N SER A 397 17.28 17.22 9.95
CA SER A 397 17.28 17.77 11.32
C SER A 397 17.71 19.23 11.40
N VAL A 398 18.49 19.72 10.43
CA VAL A 398 19.04 21.08 10.42
C VAL A 398 18.42 21.96 9.32
N CYS A 399 17.43 21.46 8.59
CA CYS A 399 16.65 22.25 7.65
C CYS A 399 15.70 23.19 8.39
N GLU A 400 15.71 24.46 8.01
CA GLU A 400 14.99 25.55 8.68
C GLU A 400 13.56 25.67 8.17
N THR A 401 13.33 25.35 6.90
CA THR A 401 12.03 25.48 6.24
C THR A 401 11.49 24.12 5.78
N TYR A 402 10.18 24.07 5.54
CA TYR A 402 9.54 22.87 4.99
C TYR A 402 10.02 22.60 3.56
N GLU A 403 10.17 23.65 2.76
CA GLU A 403 10.64 23.62 1.39
C GLU A 403 12.05 23.02 1.29
N GLU A 404 12.93 23.30 2.25
CA GLU A 404 14.25 22.65 2.32
C GLU A 404 14.17 21.14 2.63
N ARG A 405 13.20 20.73 3.46
CA ARG A 405 13.06 19.32 3.89
C ARG A 405 12.53 18.40 2.80
N VAL A 406 11.64 18.91 1.95
CA VAL A 406 10.96 18.14 0.90
C VAL A 406 11.39 18.54 -0.52
N GLY A 407 12.18 19.61 -0.65
CA GLY A 407 12.61 20.16 -1.93
C GLY A 407 13.63 19.29 -2.64
N VAL A 408 13.40 19.02 -3.91
CA VAL A 408 14.26 18.17 -4.75
C VAL A 408 15.66 18.75 -4.93
N ALA A 409 15.81 20.07 -4.77
CA ALA A 409 17.10 20.76 -4.79
C ALA A 409 18.01 20.38 -3.61
N ASN A 410 17.46 19.85 -2.51
CA ASN A 410 18.22 19.40 -1.34
C ASN A 410 18.51 17.90 -1.37
N GLY A 411 18.45 17.25 -2.53
CA GLY A 411 18.56 15.80 -2.62
C GLY A 411 19.41 15.27 -3.76
N LEU A 412 20.15 14.21 -3.47
CA LEU A 412 20.87 13.38 -4.42
C LEU A 412 20.28 11.98 -4.44
N LEU A 413 20.37 11.32 -5.59
CA LEU A 413 20.03 9.91 -5.72
C LEU A 413 21.34 9.12 -5.84
N LEU A 414 21.75 8.40 -4.80
CA LEU A 414 23.09 7.81 -4.68
C LEU A 414 23.03 6.29 -4.58
N THR A 415 24.08 5.58 -5.02
CA THR A 415 24.24 4.16 -4.65
C THR A 415 24.63 4.05 -3.18
N PRO A 416 24.41 2.90 -2.51
CA PRO A 416 24.61 2.79 -1.05
C PRO A 416 26.01 3.18 -0.58
N ASN A 417 27.04 2.80 -1.34
CA ASN A 417 28.43 3.20 -1.06
C ASN A 417 28.65 4.71 -1.15
N LEU A 418 28.08 5.38 -2.15
CA LEU A 418 28.21 6.82 -2.33
C LEU A 418 27.43 7.59 -1.27
N ASP A 419 26.23 7.12 -0.94
CA ASP A 419 25.38 7.66 0.12
C ASP A 419 26.11 7.64 1.47
N SER A 420 26.60 6.47 1.89
CA SER A 420 27.33 6.34 3.16
C SER A 420 28.59 7.21 3.21
N LEU A 421 29.37 7.30 2.12
CA LEU A 421 30.56 8.15 2.08
C LEU A 421 30.20 9.65 2.12
N PHE A 422 29.08 10.02 1.52
CA PHE A 422 28.62 11.40 1.47
C PHE A 422 28.09 11.85 2.84
N ASP A 423 27.23 11.04 3.46
CA ASP A 423 26.66 11.29 4.80
C ASP A 423 27.74 11.37 5.89
N GLU A 424 28.77 10.52 5.80
CA GLU A 424 29.94 10.53 6.69
C GLU A 424 30.92 11.69 6.39
N GLY A 425 30.65 12.52 5.38
CA GLY A 425 31.51 13.65 5.01
C GLY A 425 32.86 13.25 4.41
N LEU A 426 33.01 11.99 3.97
CA LEU A 426 34.22 11.47 3.33
C LEU A 426 34.29 11.82 1.83
N ILE A 427 33.16 12.15 1.22
CA ILE A 427 33.09 12.76 -0.10
C ILE A 427 32.13 13.95 -0.10
N THR A 428 32.29 14.84 -1.07
CA THR A 428 31.37 15.95 -1.35
C THR A 428 31.49 16.35 -2.82
N PHE A 429 30.81 17.40 -3.26
CA PHE A 429 30.92 17.92 -4.64
C PHE A 429 31.30 19.40 -4.64
N GLN A 430 32.21 19.75 -5.54
CA GLN A 430 32.65 21.13 -5.78
C GLN A 430 31.58 21.90 -6.57
N ASP A 431 31.81 23.21 -6.77
CA ASP A 431 30.89 24.05 -7.53
C ASP A 431 30.89 23.70 -9.03
N ASP A 432 31.92 23.03 -9.56
CA ASP A 432 31.88 22.48 -10.91
C ASP A 432 31.26 21.06 -10.97
N PHE A 433 30.68 20.62 -9.85
CA PHE A 433 30.07 19.31 -9.62
C PHE A 433 31.04 18.12 -9.63
N GLN A 434 32.36 18.36 -9.67
CA GLN A 434 33.33 17.28 -9.48
C GLN A 434 33.32 16.79 -8.05
N ILE A 435 33.53 15.48 -7.89
CA ILE A 435 33.70 14.89 -6.57
C ILE A 435 34.93 15.50 -5.88
N LYS A 436 34.83 15.74 -4.59
CA LYS A 436 35.96 16.07 -3.72
C LYS A 436 36.04 14.96 -2.67
N ILE A 437 37.14 14.24 -2.67
CA ILE A 437 37.38 13.09 -1.79
C ILE A 437 38.19 13.55 -0.59
N SER A 438 37.74 13.21 0.61
CA SER A 438 38.45 13.49 1.85
C SER A 438 39.78 12.73 1.90
N PRO A 439 40.87 13.36 2.37
CA PRO A 439 42.13 12.66 2.67
C PRO A 439 41.97 11.52 3.69
N LEU A 440 40.89 11.52 4.47
CA LEU A 440 40.57 10.46 5.44
C LEU A 440 40.14 9.15 4.77
N LEU A 441 39.60 9.22 3.54
CA LEU A 441 39.29 8.04 2.74
C LEU A 441 40.56 7.57 2.01
N ARG A 442 41.30 6.64 2.62
CA ARG A 442 42.57 6.14 2.07
C ARG A 442 42.39 5.49 0.70
N SER A 443 43.41 5.56 -0.15
CA SER A 443 43.39 5.08 -1.54
C SER A 443 43.00 3.60 -1.71
N GLY A 444 43.37 2.72 -0.76
CA GLY A 444 42.92 1.32 -0.76
C GLY A 444 41.39 1.21 -0.72
N PHE A 445 40.76 1.92 0.21
CA PHE A 445 39.29 1.95 0.33
C PHE A 445 38.62 2.66 -0.86
N GLN A 446 39.27 3.67 -1.45
CA GLN A 446 38.78 4.28 -2.69
C GLN A 446 38.69 3.23 -3.80
N LEU A 447 39.71 2.38 -3.95
CA LEU A 447 39.71 1.31 -4.95
C LEU A 447 38.63 0.27 -4.69
N ASP A 448 38.51 -0.20 -3.44
CA ASP A 448 37.53 -1.21 -3.03
C ASP A 448 36.08 -0.73 -3.27
N LEU A 449 35.82 0.55 -2.96
CA LEU A 449 34.51 1.17 -3.13
C LEU A 449 34.29 1.75 -4.53
N LYS A 450 35.28 1.60 -5.43
CA LYS A 450 35.29 2.11 -6.81
C LYS A 450 35.02 3.63 -6.86
N ILE A 451 35.67 4.39 -5.99
CA ILE A 451 35.60 5.85 -5.95
C ILE A 451 36.84 6.42 -6.63
N ASP A 452 36.64 7.30 -7.59
CA ASP A 452 37.72 7.96 -8.31
C ASP A 452 37.50 9.48 -8.40
N HIS A 453 38.58 10.22 -8.62
CA HIS A 453 38.57 11.68 -8.64
C HIS A 453 37.98 12.28 -9.93
N HIS A 454 37.68 11.47 -10.94
CA HIS A 454 37.02 11.92 -12.17
C HIS A 454 35.48 11.89 -12.05
N MET A 455 34.94 11.23 -11.02
CA MET A 455 33.50 11.21 -10.73
C MET A 455 32.93 12.63 -10.54
N ARG A 456 31.67 12.78 -10.93
CA ARG A 456 30.94 14.05 -10.86
C ARG A 456 29.44 13.81 -10.87
N LEU A 457 28.66 14.83 -10.51
CA LEU A 457 27.23 14.78 -10.79
C LEU A 457 26.99 14.81 -12.30
N LEU A 458 26.24 13.83 -12.80
CA LEU A 458 25.95 13.62 -14.22
C LEU A 458 25.00 14.69 -14.79
N GLN A 459 24.14 15.26 -13.94
CA GLN A 459 23.25 16.36 -14.30
C GLN A 459 23.61 17.60 -13.47
N ARG A 460 23.76 18.75 -14.15
CA ARG A 460 24.19 20.02 -13.56
C ARG A 460 22.99 20.89 -13.20
N HIS A 461 22.33 20.53 -12.12
CA HIS A 461 21.22 21.34 -11.61
C HIS A 461 21.77 22.47 -10.74
N GLU A 462 21.49 23.72 -11.09
CA GLU A 462 22.11 24.89 -10.44
C GLU A 462 21.53 25.20 -9.05
N ASP A 463 20.26 24.86 -8.83
CA ASP A 463 19.52 25.02 -7.58
C ASP A 463 20.08 24.20 -6.40
N ILE A 464 20.93 23.20 -6.67
CA ILE A 464 21.57 22.35 -5.67
C ILE A 464 22.76 23.02 -4.96
N ARG A 465 23.35 24.06 -5.57
CA ARG A 465 24.62 24.67 -5.13
C ARG A 465 24.60 25.19 -3.69
N PRO A 466 23.53 25.87 -3.22
CA PRO A 466 23.49 26.34 -1.84
C PRO A 466 23.59 25.19 -0.83
N PHE A 467 22.96 24.04 -1.13
CA PHE A 467 23.02 22.85 -0.30
C PHE A 467 24.40 22.19 -0.36
N LEU A 468 25.01 22.06 -1.54
CA LEU A 468 26.38 21.53 -1.65
C LEU A 468 27.40 22.40 -0.91
N LYS A 469 27.24 23.74 -0.98
CA LYS A 469 28.04 24.68 -0.20
C LYS A 469 27.88 24.41 1.30
N TRP A 470 26.64 24.29 1.77
CA TRP A 470 26.36 23.94 3.16
C TRP A 470 27.03 22.61 3.56
N HIS A 471 26.94 21.57 2.71
CA HIS A 471 27.55 20.27 2.98
C HIS A 471 29.07 20.36 3.10
N ARG A 472 29.73 21.10 2.20
CA ARG A 472 31.19 21.36 2.28
C ARG A 472 31.58 22.09 3.56
N GLU A 473 30.77 23.05 3.98
CA GLU A 473 31.07 23.90 5.14
C GLU A 473 30.76 23.22 6.48
N ASN A 474 29.84 22.23 6.53
CA ASN A 474 29.32 21.69 7.79
C ASN A 474 29.52 20.17 7.99
N ARG A 475 29.55 19.38 6.90
CA ARG A 475 29.65 17.92 6.94
C ARG A 475 30.98 17.38 6.42
N TYR A 476 31.49 17.91 5.32
CA TYR A 476 32.76 17.44 4.73
C TYR A 476 33.96 17.70 5.65
N TYR A 477 34.88 16.73 5.71
CA TYR A 477 36.08 16.78 6.55
C TYR A 477 37.36 16.71 5.73
N GLU A 478 38.30 17.64 5.95
CA GLU A 478 39.66 17.57 5.38
C GLU A 478 40.67 16.95 6.34
N THR A 479 40.42 17.03 7.65
CA THR A 479 41.29 16.48 8.70
C THR A 479 40.50 15.79 9.81
N GLU A 480 41.16 14.87 10.53
CA GLU A 480 40.54 14.16 11.66
C GLU A 480 40.16 15.12 12.80
N GLN A 481 40.94 16.20 12.99
CA GLN A 481 40.65 17.25 13.96
C GLN A 481 39.35 18.00 13.64
N GLN A 482 39.08 18.26 12.35
CA GLN A 482 37.80 18.84 11.92
C GLN A 482 36.64 17.87 12.15
N ARG A 483 36.84 16.56 11.91
CA ARG A 483 35.83 15.52 12.14
C ARG A 483 35.43 15.45 13.62
N VAL A 484 36.41 15.33 14.51
CA VAL A 484 36.18 15.27 15.97
C VAL A 484 35.53 16.55 16.50
N SER A 485 36.02 17.72 16.08
CA SER A 485 35.50 19.03 16.53
C SER A 485 34.05 19.28 16.14
N ARG A 486 33.60 18.80 14.97
CA ARG A 486 32.22 18.97 14.48
C ARG A 486 31.26 17.90 14.96
N CYS A 487 31.73 16.66 15.13
CA CYS A 487 30.92 15.58 15.70
C CYS A 487 30.50 15.90 17.15
N GLY A 488 31.39 16.53 17.92
CA GLY A 488 31.09 16.98 19.29
C GLY A 488 30.10 18.15 19.42
N LYS A 489 29.71 18.82 18.33
CA LYS A 489 28.75 19.95 18.34
C LYS A 489 27.33 19.58 17.90
N LEU A 490 27.10 18.33 17.49
CA LEU A 490 25.82 17.84 16.96
C LEU A 490 25.00 17.03 17.98
N VAL A 491 25.51 16.92 19.22
CA VAL A 491 24.91 16.14 20.31
C VAL A 491 24.31 17.06 21.40
N ASP A 492 24.36 18.39 21.21
CA ASP A 492 23.75 19.38 22.11
C ASP A 492 22.47 19.99 21.51
#